data_AF-A0A2M7J8V0-F1
#
_entry.id   AF-A0A2M7J8V0-F1
#
_cell.length_a   1.000
_cell.length_b   1.000
_cell.length_c   1.000
_cell.angle_alpha   90.00
_cell.angle_beta   90.00
_cell.angle_gamma   90.00
#
_symmetry.space_group_name_H-M   'P 1'
#
loop_
_entity.id
_entity.type
_entity.pdbx_description
1 polymer ?
#
loop_
_entity_poly.entity_id
_entity_poly.type
_entity_poly.pdbx_seq_one_letter_code
_entity_poly.pdbx_strand_id
1 'polypeptide(L)'
;MNYILLILGILLIVMIGIWIYKLMEKGIHVWGKEYIKGAISNRFRKRPQQTVHIMFMFTDHFEPMWKKPPIEIERQRMNDWVEKYPVLASKHQDSDGRHPQHSWFYHFHGYRPEHLQRLSCLCFSGFGEIEVHLHHNYDTSAECEEKLNKCKELFSQHGGLITCEKAPKVTYGFIHGMFALDNSNPKHCGVNDELQILRRTGCYADFTFPTSLKACQSAKINSIYYATDDPKKPKSYNTGIDVEKGGKETGDLMIIQGSLSINWRFWPRFFYPYLDTGIITHDSLPVKERVD
;
A
#
# COMPACT_ATOMS: atom_id res chain seq x y z
N MET A 1 51.23 21.67 -2.66
CA MET A 1 50.63 20.51 -3.35
C MET A 1 49.94 19.55 -2.37
N ASN A 2 50.61 19.13 -1.28
CA ASN A 2 50.04 18.18 -0.30
C ASN A 2 48.78 18.67 0.44
N TYR A 3 48.69 19.96 0.79
CA TYR A 3 47.51 20.51 1.47
C TYR A 3 46.26 20.55 0.58
N ILE A 4 46.41 20.80 -0.73
CA ILE A 4 45.29 20.82 -1.67
C ILE A 4 44.73 19.40 -1.85
N LEU A 5 45.61 18.40 -2.01
CA LEU A 5 45.20 17.00 -2.08
C LEU A 5 44.53 16.52 -0.79
N LEU A 6 45.03 16.95 0.38
CA LEU A 6 44.42 16.66 1.67
C LEU A 6 43.02 17.28 1.79
N ILE A 7 42.86 18.56 1.42
CA ILE A 7 41.56 19.26 1.44
C ILE A 7 40.57 18.59 0.48
N LEU A 8 40.99 18.27 -0.74
CA LEU A 8 40.14 17.56 -1.71
C LEU A 8 39.75 16.17 -1.20
N GLY A 9 40.66 15.44 -0.56
CA GLY A 9 40.38 14.16 0.08
C GLY A 9 39.33 14.28 1.19
N ILE A 10 39.46 15.28 2.07
CA ILE A 10 38.49 15.55 3.14
C ILE A 10 37.11 15.91 2.55
N LEU A 11 37.07 16.80 1.55
CA LEU A 11 35.82 17.18 0.89
C LEU A 11 35.12 15.98 0.25
N LEU A 12 35.88 15.10 -0.41
CA LEU A 12 35.34 13.88 -1.00
C LEU A 12 34.75 12.94 0.08
N ILE A 13 35.44 12.76 1.21
CA ILE A 13 34.93 11.95 2.33
C ILE A 13 33.64 12.54 2.89
N VAL A 14 33.58 13.85 3.09
CA VAL A 14 32.36 14.54 3.57
C VAL A 14 31.22 14.37 2.58
N MET A 15 31.47 14.56 1.28
CA MET A 15 30.47 14.36 0.23
C MET A 15 29.93 12.92 0.20
N ILE A 16 30.81 11.92 0.29
CA ILE A 16 30.43 10.51 0.38
C ILE A 16 29.63 10.25 1.66
N GLY A 17 30.04 10.83 2.80
CA GLY A 17 29.32 10.72 4.07
C GLY A 17 27.90 11.27 4.00
N ILE A 18 27.73 12.47 3.42
CA ILE A 18 26.41 13.08 3.19
C ILE A 18 25.56 12.21 2.26
N TRP A 19 26.17 11.68 1.20
CA TRP A 19 25.48 10.83 0.24
C TRP A 19 24.99 9.53 0.89
N ILE A 20 25.86 8.82 1.64
CA ILE A 20 25.50 7.61 2.39
C ILE A 20 24.39 7.92 3.41
N TYR A 21 24.52 9.02 4.16
CA TYR A 21 23.49 9.45 5.10
C TYR A 21 22.14 9.63 4.41
N LYS A 22 22.09 10.29 3.25
CA LYS A 22 20.87 10.49 2.47
C LYS A 22 20.27 9.17 1.98
N LEU A 23 21.08 8.21 1.55
CA LEU A 23 20.60 6.86 1.19
C LEU A 23 20.03 6.12 2.41
N MET A 24 20.65 6.27 3.57
CA MET A 24 20.19 5.67 4.83
C MET A 24 18.91 6.33 5.36
N GLU A 25 18.77 7.64 5.21
CA GLU A 25 17.58 8.43 5.53
C GLU A 25 16.40 7.99 4.66
N LYS A 26 16.65 7.78 3.36
CA LYS A 26 15.66 7.30 2.38
C LYS A 26 15.35 5.79 2.46
N GLY A 27 15.93 5.06 3.41
CA GLY A 27 15.64 3.64 3.60
C GLY A 27 16.21 2.71 2.51
N ILE A 28 17.06 3.19 1.59
CA ILE A 28 17.53 2.40 0.44
C ILE A 28 18.32 1.15 0.88
N HIS A 29 19.03 1.20 2.00
CA HIS A 29 19.69 0.03 2.60
C HIS A 29 18.73 -1.12 2.99
N VAL A 30 17.42 -0.85 3.15
CA VAL A 30 16.41 -1.87 3.48
C VAL A 30 16.04 -2.68 2.24
N TRP A 31 15.78 -2.02 1.11
CA TRP A 31 15.20 -2.62 -0.09
C TRP A 31 16.11 -2.61 -1.32
N GLY A 32 17.24 -1.92 -1.26
CA GLY A 32 18.13 -1.67 -2.40
C GLY A 32 18.67 -2.94 -3.04
N LYS A 33 18.87 -4.01 -2.25
CA LYS A 33 19.24 -5.33 -2.75
C LYS A 33 18.17 -5.89 -3.70
N GLU A 34 16.90 -5.84 -3.31
CA GLU A 34 15.78 -6.33 -4.12
C GLU A 34 15.54 -5.43 -5.33
N TYR A 35 15.75 -4.12 -5.21
CA TYR A 35 15.73 -3.20 -6.35
C TYR A 35 16.79 -3.56 -7.40
N ILE A 36 18.04 -3.77 -7.00
CA ILE A 36 19.12 -4.16 -7.91
C ILE A 36 18.82 -5.52 -8.55
N LYS A 37 18.36 -6.50 -7.77
CA LYS A 37 17.96 -7.82 -8.27
C LYS A 37 16.85 -7.71 -9.32
N GLY A 38 15.83 -6.89 -9.06
CA GLY A 38 14.74 -6.61 -9.99
C GLY A 38 15.22 -5.93 -11.28
N ALA A 39 16.09 -4.92 -11.17
CA ALA A 39 16.66 -4.21 -12.32
C ALA A 39 17.49 -5.15 -13.21
N ILE A 40 18.31 -6.02 -12.61
CA ILE A 40 19.09 -7.03 -13.34
C ILE A 40 18.14 -8.03 -14.01
N SER A 41 17.17 -8.58 -13.27
CA SER A 41 16.19 -9.55 -13.80
C SER A 41 15.41 -8.98 -14.99
N ASN A 42 14.91 -7.75 -14.87
CA ASN A 42 14.14 -7.07 -15.92
C ASN A 42 14.97 -6.83 -17.19
N ARG A 43 16.27 -6.56 -17.06
CA ARG A 43 17.18 -6.40 -18.21
C ARG A 43 17.29 -7.67 -19.06
N PHE A 44 17.16 -8.84 -18.45
CA PHE A 44 17.23 -10.14 -19.13
C PHE A 44 15.85 -10.74 -19.44
N ARG A 45 14.76 -10.08 -19.04
CA ARG A 45 13.41 -10.56 -19.26
C ARG A 45 13.07 -10.50 -20.75
N LYS A 46 12.73 -11.65 -21.34
CA LYS A 46 12.28 -11.70 -22.74
C LYS A 46 10.95 -10.95 -22.87
N ARG A 47 10.79 -10.23 -23.98
CA ARG A 47 9.51 -9.61 -24.30
C ARG A 47 8.45 -10.72 -24.47
N PRO A 48 7.26 -10.55 -23.88
CA PRO A 48 6.19 -11.51 -24.06
C PRO A 48 5.80 -11.58 -25.54
N GLN A 49 5.65 -12.80 -26.05
CA GLN A 49 5.20 -13.05 -27.43
C GLN A 49 3.67 -13.13 -27.54
N GLN A 50 2.98 -13.13 -26.40
CA GLN A 50 1.53 -13.19 -26.28
C GLN A 50 0.99 -11.88 -25.70
N THR A 51 -0.31 -11.66 -25.86
CA THR A 51 -1.02 -10.54 -25.23
C THR A 51 -0.74 -10.49 -23.74
N VAL A 52 -0.38 -9.31 -23.25
CA VAL A 52 -0.18 -9.03 -21.83
C VAL A 52 -1.42 -8.31 -21.33
N HIS A 53 -2.10 -8.91 -20.36
CA HIS A 53 -3.13 -8.21 -19.60
C HIS A 53 -2.44 -7.41 -18.49
N ILE A 54 -2.79 -6.13 -18.39
CA ILE A 54 -2.29 -5.22 -17.37
C ILE A 54 -3.44 -4.99 -16.38
N MET A 55 -3.22 -5.37 -15.13
CA MET A 55 -4.11 -4.99 -14.04
C MET A 55 -3.52 -3.75 -13.39
N PHE A 56 -4.31 -2.67 -13.35
CA PHE A 56 -3.95 -1.44 -12.67
C PHE A 56 -4.81 -1.30 -11.43
N MET A 57 -4.16 -1.11 -10.29
CA MET A 57 -4.82 -0.95 -9.01
C MET A 57 -4.38 0.37 -8.40
N PHE A 58 -5.36 1.15 -7.93
CA PHE A 58 -5.13 2.35 -7.15
C PHE A 58 -5.64 2.11 -5.74
N THR A 59 -4.74 2.25 -4.78
CA THR A 59 -4.99 1.93 -3.38
C THR A 59 -4.66 3.16 -2.55
N ASP A 60 -5.60 3.60 -1.73
CA ASP A 60 -5.45 4.80 -0.90
C ASP A 60 -6.20 4.67 0.44
N HIS A 61 -5.71 5.38 1.45
CA HIS A 61 -6.39 5.52 2.74
C HIS A 61 -7.62 6.40 2.59
N PHE A 62 -8.81 5.81 2.65
CA PHE A 62 -10.04 6.55 2.48
C PHE A 62 -10.56 7.11 3.82
N GLU A 63 -10.27 8.39 4.06
CA GLU A 63 -10.59 9.11 5.30
C GLU A 63 -11.35 10.43 5.04
N PRO A 64 -12.68 10.39 4.82
CA PRO A 64 -13.48 11.61 4.66
C PRO A 64 -13.33 12.58 5.85
N MET A 65 -13.12 12.03 7.05
CA MET A 65 -12.90 12.77 8.29
C MET A 65 -11.47 13.31 8.47
N TRP A 66 -10.57 13.16 7.50
CA TRP A 66 -9.17 13.55 7.65
C TRP A 66 -9.02 15.02 8.07
N LYS A 67 -8.16 15.26 9.07
CA LYS A 67 -8.00 16.52 9.82
C LYS A 67 -9.21 16.94 10.68
N LYS A 68 -10.15 16.03 10.95
CA LYS A 68 -11.32 16.23 11.83
C LYS A 68 -12.09 17.52 11.49
N PRO A 69 -12.52 17.70 10.23
CA PRO A 69 -13.26 18.90 9.86
C PRO A 69 -14.69 18.86 10.46
N PRO A 70 -15.46 19.96 10.38
CA PRO A 70 -16.90 19.92 10.63
C PRO A 70 -17.58 18.87 9.74
N ILE A 71 -18.68 18.29 10.25
CA ILE A 71 -19.38 17.17 9.60
C ILE A 71 -19.88 17.52 8.19
N GLU A 72 -20.18 18.79 7.93
CA GLU A 72 -20.61 19.30 6.63
C GLU A 72 -19.51 19.16 5.57
N ILE A 73 -18.25 19.40 5.94
CA ILE A 73 -17.10 19.25 5.05
C ILE A 73 -16.80 17.77 4.79
N GLU A 74 -16.90 16.94 5.84
CA GLU A 74 -16.77 15.48 5.72
C GLU A 74 -17.84 14.91 4.76
N ARG A 75 -19.10 15.32 4.93
CA ARG A 75 -20.21 14.95 4.04
C ARG A 75 -20.03 15.49 2.63
N GLN A 76 -19.49 16.70 2.46
CA GLN A 76 -19.20 17.24 1.14
C GLN A 76 -18.11 16.43 0.41
N ARG A 77 -17.06 16.00 1.12
CA ARG A 77 -16.06 15.09 0.55
C ARG A 77 -16.70 13.77 0.09
N MET A 78 -17.63 13.22 0.86
CA MET A 78 -18.40 12.05 0.45
C MET A 78 -19.30 12.32 -0.75
N ASN A 79 -19.98 13.46 -0.81
CA ASN A 79 -20.81 13.87 -1.96
C ASN A 79 -19.97 13.94 -3.23
N ASP A 80 -18.78 14.52 -3.15
CA ASP A 80 -17.87 14.61 -4.29
C ASP A 80 -17.54 13.23 -4.86
N TRP A 81 -17.28 12.23 -4.01
CA TRP A 81 -17.07 10.85 -4.46
C TRP A 81 -18.33 10.25 -5.09
N VAL A 82 -19.47 10.35 -4.41
CA VAL A 82 -20.73 9.73 -4.88
C VAL A 82 -21.23 10.34 -6.19
N GLU A 83 -21.04 11.64 -6.40
CA GLU A 83 -21.56 12.34 -7.58
C GLU A 83 -20.55 12.40 -8.72
N LYS A 84 -19.28 12.68 -8.44
CA LYS A 84 -18.29 12.98 -9.48
C LYS A 84 -17.55 11.73 -9.96
N TYR A 85 -17.29 10.76 -9.08
CA TYR A 85 -16.52 9.57 -9.47
C TYR A 85 -17.24 8.72 -10.52
N PRO A 86 -18.55 8.39 -10.39
CA PRO A 86 -19.26 7.66 -11.43
C PRO A 86 -19.25 8.37 -12.79
N VAL A 87 -19.40 9.69 -12.81
CA VAL A 87 -19.36 10.50 -14.04
C VAL A 87 -17.97 10.44 -14.71
N LEU A 88 -16.90 10.42 -13.92
CA LEU A 88 -15.53 10.27 -14.41
C LEU A 88 -15.28 8.85 -14.91
N ALA A 89 -15.56 7.83 -14.09
CA ALA A 89 -15.30 6.43 -14.38
C ALA A 89 -16.10 5.95 -15.60
N SER A 90 -17.35 6.38 -15.75
CA SER A 90 -18.24 5.95 -16.85
C SER A 90 -17.75 6.35 -18.25
N LYS A 91 -16.78 7.28 -18.35
CA LYS A 91 -16.15 7.68 -19.62
C LYS A 91 -15.12 6.66 -20.13
N HIS A 92 -14.78 5.68 -19.33
CA HIS A 92 -13.73 4.71 -19.58
C HIS A 92 -14.25 3.29 -19.37
N GLN A 93 -13.76 2.34 -20.16
CA GLN A 93 -14.01 0.92 -19.99
C GLN A 93 -12.72 0.14 -20.27
N ASP A 94 -12.49 -0.92 -19.51
CA ASP A 94 -11.41 -1.86 -19.76
C ASP A 94 -11.79 -2.90 -20.84
N SER A 95 -10.92 -3.87 -21.08
CA SER A 95 -11.17 -4.93 -22.07
C SER A 95 -12.35 -5.84 -21.73
N ASP A 96 -12.81 -5.85 -20.47
CA ASP A 96 -13.95 -6.63 -20.00
C ASP A 96 -15.24 -5.78 -19.96
N GLY A 97 -15.18 -4.53 -20.44
CA GLY A 97 -16.31 -3.59 -20.42
C GLY A 97 -16.58 -2.98 -19.05
N ARG A 98 -15.68 -3.15 -18.07
CA ARG A 98 -15.84 -2.57 -16.74
C ARG A 98 -15.29 -1.15 -16.69
N HIS A 99 -16.02 -0.27 -16.00
CA HIS A 99 -15.50 1.04 -15.63
C HIS A 99 -14.34 0.88 -14.65
N PRO A 100 -13.43 1.86 -14.57
CA PRO A 100 -12.47 1.92 -13.47
C PRO A 100 -13.20 1.75 -12.14
N GLN A 101 -12.69 0.84 -11.31
CA GLN A 101 -13.22 0.56 -9.99
C GLN A 101 -12.27 1.16 -8.95
N HIS A 102 -12.83 1.72 -7.88
CA HIS A 102 -12.04 2.25 -6.76
C HIS A 102 -12.20 1.37 -5.52
N SER A 103 -11.08 0.96 -4.92
CA SER A 103 -11.09 0.25 -3.64
C SER A 103 -10.94 1.27 -2.51
N TRP A 104 -12.05 1.61 -1.85
CA TRP A 104 -12.06 2.54 -0.73
C TRP A 104 -11.68 1.80 0.55
N PHE A 105 -10.41 1.90 0.96
CA PHE A 105 -9.97 1.40 2.27
C PHE A 105 -10.48 2.33 3.37
N TYR A 106 -11.70 2.05 3.83
CA TYR A 106 -12.48 2.93 4.69
C TYR A 106 -11.98 2.83 6.14
N HIS A 107 -11.69 3.98 6.74
CA HIS A 107 -11.14 4.03 8.09
C HIS A 107 -12.15 3.65 9.16
N PHE A 108 -11.86 2.60 9.94
CA PHE A 108 -12.79 2.09 10.94
C PHE A 108 -13.11 3.10 12.06
N HIS A 109 -12.14 3.89 12.55
CA HIS A 109 -12.44 4.91 13.58
C HIS A 109 -13.34 6.03 13.04
N GLY A 110 -13.30 6.27 11.74
CA GLY A 110 -14.20 7.17 11.02
C GLY A 110 -15.51 6.55 10.61
N TYR A 111 -15.91 5.42 11.21
CA TYR A 111 -17.16 4.75 10.89
C TYR A 111 -18.37 5.70 10.97
N ARG A 112 -19.11 5.71 9.87
CA ARG A 112 -20.40 6.38 9.71
C ARG A 112 -21.30 5.47 8.89
N PRO A 113 -22.45 5.02 9.43
CA PRO A 113 -23.42 4.23 8.66
C PRO A 113 -23.79 4.91 7.34
N GLU A 114 -24.02 6.24 7.37
CA GLU A 114 -24.38 7.03 6.18
C GLU A 114 -23.31 7.01 5.07
N HIS A 115 -22.03 6.89 5.40
CA HIS A 115 -20.97 6.84 4.39
C HIS A 115 -20.88 5.45 3.76
N LEU A 116 -20.84 4.41 4.60
CA LEU A 116 -20.75 3.03 4.16
C LEU A 116 -21.91 2.69 3.23
N GLN A 117 -23.14 3.05 3.62
CA GLN A 117 -24.32 2.76 2.81
C GLN A 117 -24.26 3.42 1.42
N ARG A 118 -23.72 4.64 1.35
CA ARG A 118 -23.54 5.37 0.07
C ARG A 118 -22.43 4.76 -0.78
N LEU A 119 -21.31 4.35 -0.18
CA LEU A 119 -20.26 3.62 -0.89
C LEU A 119 -20.75 2.27 -1.39
N SER A 120 -21.56 1.55 -0.60
CA SER A 120 -22.15 0.27 -1.01
C SER A 120 -23.05 0.44 -2.23
N CYS A 121 -23.79 1.55 -2.34
CA CYS A 121 -24.54 1.88 -3.56
C CYS A 121 -23.62 2.05 -4.79
N LEU A 122 -22.45 2.67 -4.63
CA LEU A 122 -21.45 2.78 -5.71
C LEU A 122 -20.89 1.40 -6.09
N CYS A 123 -20.57 0.58 -5.09
CA CYS A 123 -20.05 -0.78 -5.30
C CYS A 123 -21.07 -1.65 -6.04
N PHE A 124 -22.33 -1.62 -5.61
CA PHE A 124 -23.44 -2.32 -6.27
C PHE A 124 -23.63 -1.85 -7.72
N SER A 125 -23.37 -0.57 -7.99
CA SER A 125 -23.43 0.01 -9.34
C SER A 125 -22.16 -0.27 -10.17
N GLY A 126 -21.22 -1.07 -9.67
CA GLY A 126 -20.02 -1.50 -10.38
C GLY A 126 -18.84 -0.53 -10.32
N PHE A 127 -18.88 0.51 -9.48
CA PHE A 127 -17.84 1.54 -9.43
C PHE A 127 -16.72 1.26 -8.41
N GLY A 128 -16.76 0.18 -7.63
CA GLY A 128 -15.71 -0.04 -6.66
C GLY A 128 -15.98 -1.11 -5.64
N GLU A 129 -15.14 -1.08 -4.61
CA GLU A 129 -15.08 -2.02 -3.50
C GLU A 129 -14.83 -1.24 -2.20
N ILE A 130 -15.33 -1.74 -1.07
CA ILE A 130 -15.03 -1.19 0.25
C ILE A 130 -14.09 -2.17 0.92
N GLU A 131 -12.97 -1.67 1.44
CA GLU A 131 -11.96 -2.45 2.13
C GLU A 131 -11.62 -1.85 3.49
N VAL A 132 -10.81 -2.55 4.31
CA VAL A 132 -10.56 -2.16 5.70
C VAL A 132 -9.29 -1.34 5.82
N HIS A 133 -9.43 -0.13 6.34
CA HIS A 133 -8.34 0.65 6.90
C HIS A 133 -8.48 0.73 8.43
N LEU A 134 -7.49 0.23 9.17
CA LEU A 134 -7.50 0.24 10.64
C LEU A 134 -6.24 0.88 11.24
N HIS A 135 -6.45 1.69 12.28
CA HIS A 135 -5.40 2.05 13.23
C HIS A 135 -5.63 1.25 14.51
N HIS A 136 -4.61 0.60 15.04
CA HIS A 136 -4.75 -0.14 16.31
C HIS A 136 -3.63 0.12 17.33
N ASN A 137 -2.67 1.01 17.03
CA ASN A 137 -1.75 1.60 18.01
C ASN A 137 -1.02 0.57 18.89
N TYR A 138 -1.38 0.45 20.17
CA TYR A 138 -0.70 -0.44 21.13
C TYR A 138 -1.59 -1.61 21.54
N ASP A 139 -2.54 -1.98 20.69
CA ASP A 139 -3.40 -3.12 20.94
C ASP A 139 -2.58 -4.38 21.21
N THR A 140 -3.11 -5.20 22.11
CA THR A 140 -2.75 -6.62 22.21
C THR A 140 -3.33 -7.40 21.02
N SER A 141 -2.84 -8.60 20.77
CA SER A 141 -3.36 -9.48 19.71
C SER A 141 -4.87 -9.71 19.84
N ALA A 142 -5.38 -9.87 21.07
CA ALA A 142 -6.80 -10.07 21.34
C ALA A 142 -7.64 -8.82 21.01
N GLU A 143 -7.17 -7.63 21.40
CA GLU A 143 -7.85 -6.36 21.11
C GLU A 143 -7.87 -6.06 19.60
N CYS A 144 -6.76 -6.33 18.91
CA CYS A 144 -6.67 -6.17 17.46
C CYS A 144 -7.68 -7.09 16.75
N GLU A 145 -7.74 -8.38 17.14
CA GLU A 145 -8.69 -9.34 16.60
C GLU A 145 -10.15 -8.95 16.89
N GLU A 146 -10.46 -8.50 18.11
CA GLU A 146 -11.79 -8.01 18.47
C GLU A 146 -12.20 -6.83 17.59
N LYS A 147 -11.32 -5.85 17.39
CA LYS A 147 -11.59 -4.67 16.55
C LYS A 147 -11.80 -5.04 15.09
N LEU A 148 -11.01 -5.95 14.54
CA LEU A 148 -11.18 -6.42 13.16
C LEU A 148 -12.52 -7.15 13.00
N ASN A 149 -12.88 -8.04 13.92
CA ASN A 149 -14.18 -8.70 13.91
C ASN A 149 -15.34 -7.68 14.03
N LYS A 150 -15.18 -6.66 14.88
CA LYS A 150 -16.20 -5.60 15.01
C LYS A 150 -16.32 -4.76 13.74
N CYS A 151 -15.20 -4.43 13.11
CA CYS A 151 -15.16 -3.72 11.84
C CYS A 151 -15.89 -4.50 10.75
N LYS A 152 -15.62 -5.81 10.63
CA LYS A 152 -16.30 -6.70 9.69
C LYS A 152 -17.81 -6.73 9.89
N GLU A 153 -18.22 -6.92 11.14
CA GLU A 153 -19.63 -6.95 11.51
C GLU A 153 -20.33 -5.66 11.08
N LEU A 154 -19.77 -4.51 11.44
CA LEU A 154 -20.37 -3.20 11.14
C LEU A 154 -20.36 -2.87 9.65
N PHE A 155 -19.31 -3.21 8.90
CA PHE A 155 -19.25 -2.90 7.47
C PHE A 155 -20.21 -3.80 6.67
N SER A 156 -20.27 -5.10 7.00
CA SER A 156 -21.16 -6.05 6.34
C SER A 156 -22.64 -5.77 6.58
N GLN A 157 -23.02 -5.24 7.74
CA GLN A 157 -24.39 -4.75 7.99
C GLN A 157 -24.83 -3.67 6.99
N HIS A 158 -23.89 -2.94 6.39
CA HIS A 158 -24.15 -1.90 5.39
C HIS A 158 -23.79 -2.35 3.96
N GLY A 159 -23.61 -3.64 3.71
CA GLY A 159 -23.33 -4.19 2.39
C GLY A 159 -21.86 -4.16 1.95
N GLY A 160 -20.94 -3.70 2.80
CA GLY A 160 -19.50 -3.75 2.53
C GLY A 160 -18.89 -5.11 2.86
N LEU A 161 -17.69 -5.40 2.34
CA LEU A 161 -16.92 -6.63 2.63
C LEU A 161 -17.61 -7.95 2.25
N ILE A 162 -18.67 -7.91 1.43
CA ILE A 162 -19.45 -9.10 1.03
C ILE A 162 -19.09 -9.47 -0.41
N THR A 163 -18.66 -10.72 -0.63
CA THR A 163 -18.36 -11.21 -1.99
C THR A 163 -19.62 -11.43 -2.82
N CYS A 164 -19.51 -11.33 -4.14
CA CYS A 164 -20.62 -11.49 -5.09
C CYS A 164 -20.91 -12.94 -5.49
N GLU A 165 -20.18 -13.92 -4.95
CA GLU A 165 -20.37 -15.33 -5.27
C GLU A 165 -21.71 -15.88 -4.71
N LYS A 166 -22.22 -17.00 -5.25
CA LYS A 166 -23.54 -17.56 -4.84
C LYS A 166 -23.67 -17.78 -3.34
N ALA A 167 -22.59 -18.17 -2.68
CA ALA A 167 -22.50 -18.31 -1.24
C ALA A 167 -21.59 -17.17 -0.72
N PRO A 168 -22.17 -15.99 -0.41
CA PRO A 168 -21.38 -14.80 -0.09
C PRO A 168 -20.53 -15.01 1.15
N LYS A 169 -19.32 -14.46 1.14
CA LYS A 169 -18.39 -14.47 2.27
C LYS A 169 -18.14 -13.05 2.75
N VAL A 170 -17.90 -12.89 4.05
CA VAL A 170 -17.43 -11.63 4.63
C VAL A 170 -15.90 -11.66 4.70
N THR A 171 -15.25 -11.01 3.74
CA THR A 171 -13.79 -10.99 3.53
C THR A 171 -13.33 -9.58 3.20
N TYR A 172 -12.03 -9.29 3.36
CA TYR A 172 -11.53 -7.94 3.15
C TYR A 172 -10.04 -7.88 2.78
N GLY A 173 -9.67 -6.87 2.02
CA GLY A 173 -8.32 -6.36 1.87
C GLY A 173 -8.01 -5.38 3.00
N PHE A 174 -6.75 -5.35 3.40
CA PHE A 174 -6.30 -4.56 4.54
C PHE A 174 -5.27 -3.51 4.14
N ILE A 175 -5.38 -2.33 4.73
CA ILE A 175 -4.27 -1.40 4.85
C ILE A 175 -4.10 -1.03 6.31
N HIS A 176 -2.85 -1.10 6.76
CA HIS A 176 -2.48 -0.63 8.07
C HIS A 176 -2.35 0.90 8.10
N GLY A 177 -3.03 1.52 9.06
CA GLY A 177 -2.83 2.94 9.36
C GLY A 177 -1.43 3.25 9.86
N MET A 178 -0.87 4.41 9.53
CA MET A 178 0.53 4.74 9.86
C MET A 178 1.55 3.72 9.29
N PHE A 179 1.13 2.86 8.36
CA PHE A 179 1.95 1.86 7.68
C PHE A 179 2.60 0.80 8.58
N ALA A 180 2.17 0.69 9.84
CA ALA A 180 2.91 -0.01 10.88
C ALA A 180 2.62 -1.52 10.99
N LEU A 181 2.29 -2.16 9.85
CA LEU A 181 1.95 -3.59 9.78
C LEU A 181 2.95 -4.43 10.57
N ASP A 182 2.42 -5.43 11.28
CA ASP A 182 3.16 -6.45 12.01
C ASP A 182 4.27 -5.85 12.88
N ASN A 183 3.84 -4.94 13.75
CA ASN A 183 4.64 -4.21 14.73
C ASN A 183 5.93 -3.59 14.17
N SER A 184 5.89 -3.13 12.91
CA SER A 184 7.07 -2.54 12.28
C SER A 184 7.49 -1.20 12.87
N ASN A 185 6.56 -0.55 13.58
CA ASN A 185 6.82 0.64 14.37
C ASN A 185 6.06 0.52 15.70
N PRO A 186 6.76 0.22 16.81
CA PRO A 186 6.15 0.04 18.13
C PRO A 186 5.36 1.23 18.67
N LYS A 187 5.49 2.42 18.05
CA LYS A 187 4.68 3.61 18.40
C LYS A 187 3.26 3.57 17.82
N HIS A 188 3.01 2.69 16.86
CA HIS A 188 1.80 2.68 16.04
C HIS A 188 1.20 1.27 15.82
N CYS A 189 1.92 0.22 16.18
CA CYS A 189 1.44 -1.16 16.26
C CYS A 189 2.13 -1.85 17.46
N GLY A 190 1.45 -2.78 18.13
CA GLY A 190 1.96 -3.57 19.26
C GLY A 190 1.94 -5.08 19.03
N VAL A 191 1.57 -5.53 17.83
CA VAL A 191 1.14 -6.89 17.53
C VAL A 191 2.09 -7.56 16.54
N ASN A 192 2.81 -8.60 16.98
CA ASN A 192 3.76 -9.38 16.14
C ASN A 192 3.11 -10.58 15.44
N ASP A 193 1.88 -10.97 15.81
CA ASP A 193 1.12 -12.03 15.12
C ASP A 193 0.01 -11.42 14.25
N GLU A 194 0.23 -10.21 13.74
CA GLU A 194 -0.79 -9.45 13.05
C GLU A 194 -1.21 -10.13 11.74
N LEU A 195 -0.30 -10.77 11.01
CA LEU A 195 -0.66 -11.41 9.74
C LEU A 195 -1.54 -12.64 9.99
N GLN A 196 -1.26 -13.39 11.07
CA GLN A 196 -2.11 -14.48 11.53
C GLN A 196 -3.49 -13.99 11.96
N ILE A 197 -3.58 -12.85 12.67
CA ILE A 197 -4.85 -12.21 13.04
C ILE A 197 -5.63 -11.86 11.77
N LEU A 198 -5.02 -11.12 10.86
CA LEU A 198 -5.64 -10.70 9.61
C LEU A 198 -6.19 -11.91 8.85
N ARG A 199 -5.39 -12.97 8.69
CA ARG A 199 -5.83 -14.22 8.04
C ARG A 199 -7.06 -14.83 8.73
N ARG A 200 -7.00 -15.06 10.05
CA ARG A 200 -8.09 -15.76 10.78
C ARG A 200 -9.36 -14.93 10.87
N THR A 201 -9.25 -13.61 10.84
CA THR A 201 -10.41 -12.71 10.70
C THR A 201 -10.90 -12.61 9.25
N GLY A 202 -10.27 -13.26 8.27
CA GLY A 202 -10.75 -13.32 6.88
C GLY A 202 -10.23 -12.20 5.98
N CYS A 203 -9.03 -11.68 6.27
CA CYS A 203 -8.31 -10.84 5.33
C CYS A 203 -7.71 -11.68 4.20
N TYR A 204 -7.90 -11.27 2.94
CA TYR A 204 -7.33 -11.99 1.79
C TYR A 204 -5.98 -11.43 1.34
N ALA A 205 -5.71 -10.14 1.55
CA ALA A 205 -4.43 -9.52 1.21
C ALA A 205 -4.21 -8.19 1.96
N ASP A 206 -2.94 -7.86 2.19
CA ASP A 206 -2.47 -6.54 2.62
C ASP A 206 -2.00 -5.69 1.43
N PHE A 207 -2.26 -4.39 1.53
CA PHE A 207 -1.95 -3.37 0.52
C PHE A 207 -1.17 -2.19 1.12
N THR A 208 -0.49 -2.38 2.24
CA THR A 208 0.14 -1.29 3.02
C THR A 208 1.37 -0.70 2.32
N PHE A 209 1.99 -1.43 1.39
CA PHE A 209 3.30 -1.08 0.80
C PHE A 209 3.19 -0.58 -0.64
N PRO A 210 4.07 0.33 -1.07
CA PRO A 210 5.24 0.85 -0.36
C PRO A 210 4.90 1.94 0.67
N THR A 211 5.87 2.25 1.53
CA THR A 211 5.78 3.35 2.50
C THR A 211 7.08 4.16 2.53
N SER A 212 6.95 5.48 2.69
CA SER A 212 8.10 6.38 2.88
C SER A 212 8.70 6.30 4.29
N LEU A 213 8.02 5.63 5.23
CA LEU A 213 8.50 5.46 6.60
C LEU A 213 9.52 4.32 6.66
N LYS A 214 10.79 4.67 6.80
CA LYS A 214 11.92 3.73 6.88
C LYS A 214 11.69 2.54 7.84
N ALA A 215 11.12 2.79 9.02
CA ALA A 215 10.87 1.74 10.01
C ALA A 215 9.88 0.68 9.49
N CYS A 216 8.89 1.13 8.73
CA CYS A 216 7.81 0.32 8.20
C CYS A 216 8.12 -0.27 6.82
N GLN A 217 9.03 0.32 6.04
CA GLN A 217 9.30 -0.18 4.68
C GLN A 217 9.80 -1.63 4.71
N SER A 218 9.22 -2.44 3.83
CA SER A 218 9.60 -3.83 3.58
C SER A 218 10.92 -3.93 2.82
N ALA A 219 11.69 -5.00 3.08
CA ALA A 219 12.89 -5.32 2.31
C ALA A 219 12.56 -5.84 0.91
N LYS A 220 11.58 -6.76 0.81
CA LYS A 220 10.99 -7.19 -0.46
C LYS A 220 10.10 -6.08 -1.03
N ILE A 221 10.23 -5.80 -2.33
CA ILE A 221 9.55 -4.68 -3.01
C ILE A 221 9.07 -5.12 -4.41
N ASN A 222 8.13 -4.37 -5.00
CA ASN A 222 7.66 -4.55 -6.38
C ASN A 222 7.22 -5.99 -6.69
N SER A 223 6.49 -6.61 -5.75
CA SER A 223 6.13 -8.01 -5.83
C SER A 223 4.78 -8.29 -5.19
N ILE A 224 4.18 -9.41 -5.60
CA ILE A 224 3.01 -10.01 -4.99
C ILE A 224 3.50 -11.34 -4.41
N TYR A 225 3.41 -11.52 -3.10
CA TYR A 225 3.98 -12.68 -2.41
C TYR A 225 3.19 -13.05 -1.17
N TYR A 226 3.31 -14.30 -0.74
CA TYR A 226 2.81 -14.76 0.54
C TYR A 226 3.87 -14.60 1.62
N ALA A 227 3.52 -13.90 2.70
CA ALA A 227 4.33 -13.79 3.91
C ALA A 227 3.88 -14.83 4.95
N THR A 228 4.83 -15.37 5.71
CA THR A 228 4.56 -16.23 6.87
C THR A 228 4.96 -15.47 8.12
N ASP A 229 4.06 -15.44 9.09
CA ASP A 229 4.20 -14.67 10.31
C ASP A 229 5.18 -15.32 11.31
N ASP A 230 5.92 -14.51 12.04
CA ASP A 230 6.70 -14.91 13.21
C ASP A 230 6.15 -14.18 14.44
N PRO A 231 5.25 -14.81 15.24
CA PRO A 231 4.66 -14.18 16.42
C PRO A 231 5.65 -13.63 17.46
N LYS A 232 6.93 -13.98 17.36
CA LYS A 232 7.99 -13.52 18.27
C LYS A 232 8.75 -12.31 17.74
N LYS A 233 8.54 -11.89 16.49
CA LYS A 233 9.29 -10.81 15.85
C LYS A 233 8.41 -9.97 14.93
N PRO A 234 8.63 -8.66 14.87
CA PRO A 234 7.91 -7.81 13.92
C PRO A 234 8.42 -8.02 12.49
N LYS A 235 7.66 -7.49 11.53
CA LYS A 235 8.02 -7.35 10.10
C LYS A 235 8.24 -8.67 9.36
N SER A 236 7.40 -9.65 9.61
CA SER A 236 7.31 -10.93 8.90
C SER A 236 7.15 -10.76 7.39
N TYR A 237 6.51 -9.67 6.94
CA TYR A 237 6.38 -9.30 5.52
C TYR A 237 7.71 -8.91 4.84
N ASN A 238 8.84 -8.80 5.54
CA ASN A 238 10.12 -8.46 4.90
C ASN A 238 10.54 -9.47 3.82
N THR A 239 10.05 -10.71 3.90
CA THR A 239 10.33 -11.80 2.96
C THR A 239 9.08 -12.61 2.68
N GLY A 240 9.09 -13.42 1.64
CA GLY A 240 8.02 -14.35 1.35
C GLY A 240 8.17 -15.06 0.02
N ILE A 241 7.20 -15.90 -0.30
CA ILE A 241 7.17 -16.73 -1.51
C ILE A 241 6.34 -15.99 -2.57
N ASP A 242 6.93 -15.73 -3.74
CA ASP A 242 6.25 -15.03 -4.83
C ASP A 242 4.98 -15.78 -5.26
N VAL A 243 3.92 -15.02 -5.54
CA VAL A 243 2.67 -15.57 -6.08
C VAL A 243 2.91 -16.03 -7.52
N GLU A 244 2.52 -17.27 -7.81
CA GLU A 244 2.65 -17.87 -9.13
C GLU A 244 1.29 -18.29 -9.69
N LYS A 245 1.12 -18.19 -11.02
CA LYS A 245 -0.08 -18.66 -11.71
C LYS A 245 -0.27 -20.16 -11.48
N GLY A 246 -1.41 -20.55 -10.92
CA GLY A 246 -1.71 -21.95 -10.59
C GLY A 246 -0.95 -22.47 -9.37
N GLY A 247 -0.22 -21.60 -8.67
CA GLY A 247 0.40 -21.89 -7.39
C GLY A 247 -0.64 -22.05 -6.27
N LYS A 248 -0.18 -22.49 -5.10
CA LYS A 248 -1.00 -22.60 -3.89
C LYS A 248 -0.73 -21.43 -2.97
N GLU A 249 -1.74 -21.03 -2.21
CA GLU A 249 -1.56 -20.16 -1.06
C GLU A 249 -0.58 -20.81 -0.07
N THR A 250 0.33 -20.02 0.47
CA THR A 250 1.31 -20.43 1.48
C THR A 250 1.38 -19.37 2.57
N GLY A 251 1.98 -19.69 3.71
CA GLY A 251 2.10 -18.74 4.82
C GLY A 251 0.75 -18.27 5.36
N ASP A 252 0.72 -17.01 5.80
CA ASP A 252 -0.40 -16.44 6.51
C ASP A 252 -1.18 -15.44 5.65
N LEU A 253 -0.49 -14.49 5.01
CA LEU A 253 -1.13 -13.40 4.28
C LEU A 253 -0.42 -13.07 2.95
N MET A 254 -1.21 -12.79 1.91
CA MET A 254 -0.69 -12.25 0.67
C MET A 254 -0.41 -10.75 0.84
N ILE A 255 0.78 -10.31 0.43
CA ILE A 255 1.17 -8.90 0.39
C ILE A 255 1.17 -8.46 -1.08
N ILE A 256 0.37 -7.45 -1.39
CA ILE A 256 0.29 -6.83 -2.72
C ILE A 256 0.91 -5.44 -2.63
N GLN A 257 2.05 -5.26 -3.28
CA GLN A 257 2.80 -4.01 -3.20
C GLN A 257 2.54 -3.12 -4.41
N GLY A 258 2.42 -1.83 -4.17
CA GLY A 258 2.61 -0.80 -5.18
C GLY A 258 4.08 -0.68 -5.63
N SER A 259 4.33 0.21 -6.58
CA SER A 259 5.66 0.43 -7.14
C SER A 259 6.56 1.27 -6.22
N LEU A 260 7.78 0.80 -5.97
CA LEU A 260 8.88 1.54 -5.37
C LEU A 260 10.09 1.52 -6.28
N SER A 261 10.47 2.67 -6.80
CA SER A 261 11.62 2.82 -7.70
C SER A 261 12.46 4.05 -7.38
N ILE A 262 13.66 4.08 -7.96
CA ILE A 262 14.48 5.28 -8.02
C ILE A 262 14.20 5.95 -9.36
N ASN A 263 13.70 7.19 -9.33
CA ASN A 263 13.56 7.99 -10.52
C ASN A 263 14.89 8.68 -10.84
N TRP A 264 15.63 8.10 -11.77
CA TRP A 264 16.93 8.62 -12.21
C TRP A 264 16.82 9.89 -13.07
N ARG A 265 15.65 10.20 -13.65
CA ARG A 265 15.44 11.39 -14.49
C ARG A 265 15.36 12.67 -13.66
N PHE A 266 14.89 12.58 -12.41
CA PHE A 266 14.91 13.70 -11.45
C PHE A 266 16.24 13.85 -10.70
N TRP A 267 17.19 12.93 -10.90
CA TRP A 267 18.49 12.92 -10.23
C TRP A 267 19.34 14.18 -10.45
N PRO A 268 19.35 14.88 -11.60
CA PRO A 268 20.17 16.08 -11.74
C PRO A 268 19.73 17.26 -10.87
N ARG A 269 18.53 17.21 -10.28
CA ARG A 269 17.97 18.30 -9.45
C ARG A 269 18.35 18.19 -7.97
N PHE A 270 18.75 17.02 -7.51
CA PHE A 270 19.11 16.73 -6.13
C PHE A 270 20.33 15.80 -6.14
N PHE A 271 21.39 16.09 -5.39
CA PHE A 271 22.60 15.25 -5.31
C PHE A 271 22.38 13.81 -4.76
N TYR A 272 21.14 13.33 -4.70
CA TYR A 272 20.69 12.04 -4.19
C TYR A 272 19.46 11.55 -4.99
N PRO A 273 19.22 10.23 -5.06
CA PRO A 273 18.11 9.64 -5.83
C PRO A 273 16.74 10.14 -5.36
N TYR A 274 15.87 10.50 -6.33
CA TYR A 274 14.45 10.73 -6.06
C TYR A 274 13.76 9.36 -5.95
N LEU A 275 13.02 9.14 -4.87
CA LEU A 275 12.23 7.93 -4.69
C LEU A 275 10.83 8.13 -5.23
N ASP A 276 10.41 7.22 -6.08
CA ASP A 276 9.04 7.14 -6.58
C ASP A 276 8.34 5.98 -5.88
N THR A 277 7.28 6.29 -5.12
CA THR A 277 6.47 5.31 -4.40
C THR A 277 5.15 5.01 -5.09
N GLY A 278 4.99 5.42 -6.36
CA GLY A 278 3.72 5.32 -7.10
C GLY A 278 2.63 6.29 -6.60
N ILE A 279 2.94 7.15 -5.62
CA ILE A 279 1.98 8.08 -5.05
C ILE A 279 1.51 9.10 -6.10
N ILE A 280 0.21 9.35 -6.16
CA ILE A 280 -0.39 10.36 -7.05
C ILE A 280 -1.00 11.45 -6.18
N THR A 281 -0.32 12.58 -6.10
CA THR A 281 -0.76 13.76 -5.35
C THR A 281 -0.47 15.02 -6.16
N HIS A 282 -0.96 16.17 -5.69
CA HIS A 282 -0.66 17.46 -6.29
C HIS A 282 0.85 17.68 -6.51
N ASP A 283 1.69 17.21 -5.58
CA ASP A 283 3.15 17.38 -5.65
C ASP A 283 3.88 16.19 -6.30
N SER A 284 3.13 15.15 -6.71
CA SER A 284 3.66 13.96 -7.38
C SER A 284 2.67 13.54 -8.48
N LEU A 285 2.68 14.30 -9.58
CA LEU A 285 1.78 14.09 -10.70
C LEU A 285 2.17 12.83 -11.52
N PRO A 286 1.20 12.17 -12.19
CA PRO A 286 1.47 11.00 -13.02
C PRO A 286 2.02 11.42 -14.39
N VAL A 287 3.29 11.84 -14.41
CA VAL A 287 3.99 12.30 -15.62
C VAL A 287 4.76 11.17 -16.30
N LYS A 288 5.05 11.32 -17.60
CA LYS A 288 5.76 10.31 -18.41
C LYS A 288 7.14 9.97 -17.85
N GLU A 289 7.77 10.91 -17.15
CA GLU A 289 9.08 10.75 -16.52
C GLU A 289 9.08 9.77 -15.34
N ARG A 290 7.90 9.37 -14.84
CA ARG A 290 7.72 8.38 -13.78
C ARG A 290 7.46 6.96 -14.31
N VAL A 291 7.33 6.82 -15.63
CA VAL A 291 7.18 5.55 -16.31
C VAL A 291 8.53 5.20 -16.94
N ASP A 292 9.09 4.07 -16.52
CA ASP A 292 10.39 3.55 -16.96
C ASP A 292 10.40 3.16 -18.45
#